data_AF-A0A7J5L1I1-F1
#
_entry.id   AF-A0A7J5L1I1-F1
#
_cell.length_a   1.000
_cell.length_b   1.000
_cell.length_c   1.000
_cell.angle_alpha   90.00
_cell.angle_beta   90.00
_cell.angle_gamma   90.00
#
_symmetry.space_group_name_H-M   'P 1'
#
loop_
_entity.id
_entity.type
_entity.pdbx_description
1 polymer ?
#
loop_
_entity_poly.entity_id
_entity_poly.type
_entity_poly.pdbx_seq_one_letter_code
_entity_poly.pdbx_strand_id
1 'polypeptide(L)' 'MDREKDFKLTDPELRTELLKRMEYREEARQCGNCKYYYRTMSLDNISKCCLIPFIDLNIHEDGYCGYYQQTE' A
#
# COMPACT_ATOMS: atom_id res chain seq x y z
N MET A 1 -22.73 -17.51 18.68
CA MET A 1 -22.98 -17.26 17.24
C MET A 1 -21.72 -16.69 16.63
N ASP A 2 -20.97 -17.62 16.05
CA ASP A 2 -19.84 -17.53 15.13
C ASP A 2 -19.67 -16.18 14.42
N ARG A 3 -18.81 -15.31 14.96
CA ARG A 3 -18.25 -14.17 14.21
C ARG A 3 -16.81 -14.41 13.75
N GLU A 4 -16.32 -15.63 13.91
CA GLU A 4 -15.06 -16.11 13.33
C GLU A 4 -15.33 -16.91 12.04
N LYS A 5 -16.36 -16.52 11.27
CA LYS A 5 -16.53 -17.02 9.90
C LYS A 5 -15.39 -16.48 9.05
N ASP A 6 -14.34 -17.28 8.94
CA ASP A 6 -13.51 -17.44 7.74
C ASP A 6 -13.15 -16.16 6.98
N PHE A 7 -12.53 -15.17 7.64
CA PHE A 7 -11.82 -14.10 6.92
C PHE A 7 -10.47 -14.64 6.40
N LYS A 8 -10.52 -15.65 5.53
CA LYS A 8 -9.39 -15.99 4.66
C LYS A 8 -9.42 -15.01 3.49
N LEU A 9 -9.06 -13.76 3.75
CA LEU A 9 -8.78 -12.83 2.66
C LEU A 9 -7.66 -13.45 1.82
N THR A 10 -7.90 -13.61 0.53
CA THR A 10 -6.83 -13.94 -0.40
C THR A 10 -5.78 -12.81 -0.36
N ASP A 11 -4.53 -13.12 -0.69
CA ASP A 11 -3.44 -12.12 -0.73
C ASP A 11 -3.84 -10.78 -1.42
N PRO A 12 -4.55 -10.79 -2.56
CA PRO A 12 -5.01 -9.56 -3.22
C PRO A 12 -6.09 -8.79 -2.44
N GLU A 13 -7.05 -9.50 -1.83
CA GLU A 13 -8.11 -8.88 -1.04
C GLU A 13 -7.54 -8.26 0.24
N LEU A 14 -6.58 -8.94 0.88
CA LEU A 14 -5.88 -8.42 2.04
C LEU A 14 -5.16 -7.10 1.71
N ARG A 15 -4.39 -7.06 0.61
CA ARG A 15 -3.69 -5.84 0.18
C ARG A 15 -4.65 -4.70 -0.11
N THR A 16 -5.79 -4.99 -0.74
CA THR A 16 -6.84 -4.00 -1.02
C THR A 16 -7.45 -3.43 0.27
N GLU A 17 -7.77 -4.28 1.24
CA GLU A 17 -8.32 -3.84 2.52
C GLU A 17 -7.31 -3.06 3.36
N LEU A 18 -6.02 -3.41 3.29
CA LEU A 18 -4.95 -2.64 3.93
C LEU A 18 -4.86 -1.23 3.34
N LEU A 19 -4.87 -1.08 2.02
CA LEU A 19 -4.88 0.23 1.36
C LEU A 19 -6.08 1.08 1.79
N LYS A 20 -7.28 0.49 1.87
CA LYS A 20 -8.48 1.19 2.37
C LYS A 20 -8.31 1.67 3.81
N ARG A 21 -7.80 0.83 4.71
CA ARG A 21 -7.56 1.18 6.12
C ARG A 21 -6.47 2.24 6.29
N MET A 22 -5.57 2.34 5.32
CA MET A 22 -4.57 3.40 5.25
C MET A 22 -5.10 4.71 4.64
N GLU A 23 -6.37 4.75 4.26
CA GLU A 23 -6.98 5.89 3.56
C GLU A 23 -6.24 6.22 2.24
N TYR A 24 -5.76 5.18 1.55
CA TYR A 24 -5.02 5.33 0.31
C TYR A 24 -5.89 5.94 -0.81
N ARG A 25 -5.30 6.87 -1.56
CA ARG A 25 -5.90 7.54 -2.72
C ARG A 25 -4.86 7.61 -3.84
N GLU A 26 -5.28 7.39 -5.08
CA GLU A 26 -4.36 7.37 -6.24
C GLU A 26 -3.94 8.76 -6.73
N GLU A 27 -4.70 9.82 -6.41
CA GLU A 27 -4.54 11.15 -7.01
C GLU A 27 -4.19 12.24 -5.97
N ALA A 28 -2.96 12.24 -5.45
CA ALA A 28 -2.54 13.21 -4.43
C ALA A 28 -1.03 13.61 -4.44
N ARG A 29 -0.24 13.11 -5.40
CA ARG A 29 1.18 13.44 -5.67
C ARG A 29 2.12 13.40 -4.46
N GLN A 30 2.04 12.37 -3.62
CA GLN A 30 2.83 12.33 -2.37
C GLN A 30 3.65 11.04 -2.18
N CYS A 31 3.22 9.89 -2.71
CA CYS A 31 3.91 8.62 -2.48
C CYS A 31 5.36 8.62 -2.98
N GLY A 32 5.67 9.20 -4.14
CA GLY A 32 7.03 9.24 -4.68
C GLY A 32 8.07 9.93 -3.78
N ASN A 33 7.65 10.78 -2.84
CA ASN A 33 8.50 11.45 -1.85
C ASN A 33 8.38 10.88 -0.43
N CYS A 34 7.68 9.75 -0.29
CA CYS A 34 7.45 9.10 1.00
C CYS A 34 8.60 8.16 1.35
N LYS A 35 9.02 8.13 2.61
CA LYS A 35 10.11 7.24 3.07
C LYS A 35 9.80 5.74 2.94
N TYR A 36 8.53 5.38 2.82
CA TYR A 36 8.07 3.99 2.64
C TYR A 36 7.93 3.59 1.17
N TYR A 37 8.11 4.52 0.25
CA TYR A 37 8.01 4.26 -1.18
C TYR A 37 9.31 3.68 -1.71
N TYR A 38 9.18 2.68 -2.57
CA TYR A 38 10.28 2.21 -3.40
C TYR A 38 9.72 1.70 -4.73
N ARG A 39 10.59 1.66 -5.76
CA ARG A 39 10.26 1.14 -7.08
C ARG A 39 11.05 -0.12 -7.34
N THR A 40 10.39 -1.17 -7.83
CA THR A 40 11.11 -2.37 -8.29
C THR A 40 11.58 -2.16 -9.72
N MET A 41 12.84 -2.48 -10.02
CA MET A 41 13.41 -2.45 -11.38
C MET A 41 12.97 -3.66 -12.22
N SER A 42 11.68 -4.00 -12.19
CA SER A 42 11.07 -5.00 -13.07
C SER A 42 10.58 -4.34 -14.36
N LEU A 43 10.25 -5.15 -15.38
CA LEU A 43 9.74 -4.69 -16.68
C LEU A 43 8.58 -3.68 -16.55
N ASP A 44 7.74 -3.83 -15.52
CA ASP A 44 6.54 -3.02 -15.31
C ASP A 44 6.76 -1.79 -14.42
N ASN A 45 7.99 -1.54 -13.94
CA ASN A 45 8.33 -0.40 -13.06
C ASN A 45 7.33 -0.18 -11.91
N ILE A 46 6.96 -1.26 -11.22
CA ILE A 46 5.89 -1.23 -10.22
C ILE A 46 6.32 -0.39 -9.01
N SER A 47 5.47 0.56 -8.65
CA SER A 47 5.59 1.38 -7.45
C SER A 47 5.03 0.63 -6.25
N LYS A 48 5.78 0.61 -5.14
CA LYS A 48 5.49 -0.20 -3.96
C LYS A 48 5.59 0.61 -2.67
N CYS A 49 4.85 0.18 -1.66
CA CYS A 49 4.92 0.72 -0.30
C CYS A 49 5.28 -0.40 0.70
N CYS A 50 6.31 -0.16 1.52
CA CYS A 50 6.80 -1.08 2.55
C CYS A 50 6.47 -0.64 3.98
N LEU A 51 5.46 0.22 4.17
CA LEU A 51 5.03 0.70 5.50
C LEU A 51 4.75 -0.48 6.47
N ILE A 52 4.12 -1.54 5.96
CA ILE A 52 3.82 -2.73 6.73
C ILE A 52 4.97 -3.73 6.55
N PRO A 53 5.66 -4.14 7.62
CA PRO A 53 6.74 -5.11 7.51
C PRO A 53 6.28 -6.38 6.78
N PHE A 54 7.13 -6.89 5.88
CA PHE A 54 6.93 -8.11 5.11
C PHE A 54 5.75 -8.10 4.11
N ILE A 55 5.07 -6.96 3.92
CA ILE A 55 3.96 -6.82 2.96
C ILE A 55 4.24 -5.68 1.99
N ASP A 56 4.35 -6.02 0.71
CA ASP A 56 4.48 -5.04 -0.36
C ASP A 56 3.11 -4.67 -0.94
N LEU A 57 2.73 -3.41 -0.77
CA LEU A 57 1.50 -2.88 -1.38
C LEU A 57 1.81 -2.25 -2.73
N ASN A 58 1.06 -2.62 -3.78
CA ASN A 58 1.11 -1.93 -5.06
C ASN A 58 0.44 -0.57 -4.90
N ILE A 59 1.14 0.49 -5.27
CA ILE A 59 0.64 1.87 -5.21
C ILE A 59 1.02 2.61 -6.49
N HIS A 60 0.47 3.80 -6.67
CA HIS A 60 0.89 4.75 -7.69
C HIS A 60 1.91 5.71 -7.08
N GLU A 61 2.88 6.18 -7.87
CA GLU A 61 3.84 7.18 -7.40
C GLU A 61 3.15 8.49 -7.00
N ASP A 62 2.04 8.81 -7.67
CA ASP A 62 1.19 9.96 -7.37
C ASP A 62 0.14 9.68 -6.29
N GLY A 63 0.19 8.52 -5.64
CA GLY A 63 -0.74 8.20 -4.56
C GLY A 63 -0.48 9.00 -3.27
N TYR A 64 -1.34 8.80 -2.29
CA TYR A 64 -1.18 9.25 -0.90
C TYR A 64 -1.91 8.30 0.04
N CYS A 65 -1.46 8.21 1.29
CA CYS A 65 -2.19 7.58 2.37
C CYS A 65 -2.03 8.38 3.67
N GLY A 66 -2.90 8.16 4.66
CA GLY A 66 -2.87 8.88 5.94
C GLY A 66 -1.58 8.68 6.76
N TYR A 67 -0.72 7.74 6.37
CA TYR A 67 0.57 7.44 7.00
C TYR A 67 1.77 8.05 6.26
N TYR A 68 1.55 9.00 5.36
CA TYR A 68 2.62 9.67 4.63
C TYR A 68 3.66 10.28 5.57
N GLN A 69 4.92 9.99 5.29
CA GLN A 69 6.06 10.61 5.95
C GLN A 69 7.11 10.93 4.89
N GLN A 70 7.51 12.20 4.81
CA GLN A 70 8.52 12.64 3.88
C GLN A 70 9.88 11.99 4.21
N THR A 71 10.65 11.63 3.18
CA THR A 71 12.05 11.23 3.35
C THR A 71 12.86 12.43 3.87
N GLU A 72 13.63 12.22 4.95
CA GLU A 72 14.54 13.22 5.52
C GLU A 72 15.73 13.53 4.61
#